data_AF-A0A9P1HJZ1-F1
#
_entry.id   AF-A0A9P1HJZ1-F1
#
_cell.length_a   1.000
_cell.length_b   1.000
_cell.length_c   1.000
_cell.angle_alpha   90.00
_cell.angle_beta   90.00
_cell.angle_gamma   90.00
#
_symmetry.space_group_name_H-M   'P 1'
#
loop_
_entity.id
_entity.type
_entity.pdbx_description
1 polymer ?
#
loop_
_entity_poly.entity_id
_entity_poly.type
_entity_poly.pdbx_seq_one_letter_code
_entity_poly.pdbx_strand_id
1 'polypeptide(L)'
;MDPNLVKLREVASLITESVEEFEYNLMNVIRESSPEVVILDDISVWERLGLSTTSVLKVVLEAMHTVNKGLVYVSSSLNNQTFKRLSLYADTSITLELIGGGFGKEVTGKLHISSKSCSLENQKTELLYLAGDRSIKCFYPGDASLA
;
A
#
# COMPACT_ATOMS: atom_id res chain seq x y z
N MET A 1 8.51 21.54 -17.94
CA MET A 1 8.13 20.41 -17.08
C MET A 1 7.66 19.29 -18.01
N ASP A 2 8.29 18.13 -17.95
CA ASP A 2 7.98 16.99 -18.82
C ASP A 2 6.63 16.39 -18.39
N PRO A 3 5.58 16.38 -19.25
CA PRO A 3 4.26 15.84 -18.91
C PRO A 3 4.24 14.32 -18.68
N ASN A 4 5.38 13.63 -18.78
CA ASN A 4 5.48 12.18 -18.70
C ASN A 4 5.86 11.60 -17.33
N LEU A 5 6.06 12.40 -16.28
CA LEU A 5 6.62 11.90 -15.02
C LEU A 5 5.65 11.05 -14.17
N VAL A 6 4.33 11.24 -14.28
CA VAL A 6 3.34 10.43 -13.55
C VAL A 6 2.06 10.30 -14.38
N LYS A 7 1.75 9.10 -14.87
CA LYS A 7 0.44 8.80 -15.46
C LYS A 7 -0.54 8.39 -14.36
N LEU A 8 -1.27 9.36 -13.82
CA LEU A 8 -2.38 9.08 -12.90
C LEU A 8 -3.57 8.54 -13.70
N ARG A 9 -4.13 7.42 -13.24
CA ARG A 9 -5.38 6.86 -13.75
C ARG A 9 -6.30 6.64 -12.56
N GLU A 10 -7.46 7.29 -12.59
CA GLU A 10 -8.48 7.08 -11.56
C GLU A 10 -9.11 5.70 -11.78
N VAL A 11 -9.15 4.88 -10.73
CA VAL A 11 -9.77 3.55 -10.77
C VAL A 11 -11.21 3.62 -11.28
N ALA A 12 -11.95 4.68 -10.92
CA ALA A 12 -13.31 4.92 -11.39
C ALA A 12 -13.44 4.95 -12.92
N SER A 13 -12.42 5.43 -13.63
CA SER A 13 -12.40 5.48 -15.10
C SER A 13 -12.24 4.11 -15.76
N LEU A 14 -11.84 3.10 -14.98
CA LEU A 14 -11.66 1.72 -15.44
C LEU A 14 -12.83 0.82 -15.02
N ILE A 15 -13.73 1.30 -14.15
CA ILE A 15 -14.90 0.53 -13.70
C ILE A 15 -15.83 0.29 -14.89
N THR A 16 -16.02 -0.97 -15.19
CA THR A 16 -16.92 -1.49 -16.22
C THR A 16 -18.06 -2.27 -15.59
N GLU A 17 -19.07 -2.63 -16.39
CA GLU A 17 -20.19 -3.48 -15.90
C GLU A 17 -19.72 -4.89 -15.52
N SER A 18 -18.58 -5.34 -16.06
CA SER A 18 -17.92 -6.61 -15.74
C SER A 18 -16.65 -6.42 -14.91
N VAL A 19 -16.43 -7.30 -13.92
CA VAL A 19 -15.20 -7.37 -13.14
C VAL A 19 -14.03 -7.86 -14.00
N GLU A 20 -14.28 -8.81 -14.89
CA GLU A 20 -13.26 -9.36 -15.80
C GLU A 20 -12.74 -8.28 -16.76
N GLU A 21 -13.62 -7.42 -17.24
CA GLU A 21 -13.27 -6.30 -18.10
C GLU A 21 -12.46 -5.23 -17.35
N PHE A 22 -12.81 -4.95 -16.09
CA PHE A 22 -12.01 -4.08 -15.21
C PHE A 22 -10.59 -4.63 -15.01
N GLU A 23 -10.47 -5.93 -14.67
CA GLU A 23 -9.17 -6.60 -14.52
C GLU A 23 -8.33 -6.49 -15.81
N TYR A 24 -8.96 -6.77 -16.96
CA TYR A 24 -8.30 -6.72 -18.26
C TYR A 24 -7.81 -5.30 -18.60
N ASN A 25 -8.66 -4.29 -18.45
CA ASN A 25 -8.34 -2.91 -18.76
C ASN A 25 -7.20 -2.38 -17.87
N LEU A 26 -7.24 -2.66 -16.56
CA LEU A 26 -6.18 -2.27 -15.64
C LEU A 26 -4.85 -2.93 -16.01
N MET A 27 -4.84 -4.22 -16.32
CA MET A 27 -3.61 -4.92 -16.70
C MET A 27 -3.05 -4.43 -18.04
N ASN A 28 -3.91 -4.10 -19.01
CA ASN A 28 -3.46 -3.50 -20.26
C ASN A 28 -2.78 -2.15 -20.03
N VAL A 29 -3.36 -1.29 -19.19
CA VAL A 29 -2.74 0.00 -18.83
C VAL A 29 -1.35 -0.21 -18.24
N ILE A 30 -1.19 -1.17 -17.31
CA ILE A 30 0.12 -1.47 -16.70
C ILE A 30 1.11 -1.99 -17.75
N ARG A 31 0.70 -2.94 -18.59
CA ARG A 31 1.59 -3.54 -19.59
C ARG A 31 2.02 -2.55 -20.67
N GLU A 32 1.09 -1.75 -21.19
CA GLU A 32 1.35 -0.75 -22.24
C GLU A 32 2.22 0.41 -21.73
N SER A 33 2.07 0.77 -20.46
CA SER A 33 2.87 1.85 -19.88
C SER A 33 4.26 1.41 -19.41
N SER A 34 4.48 0.10 -19.23
CA SER A 34 5.73 -0.50 -18.72
C SER A 34 6.34 0.30 -17.55
N PRO A 35 5.57 0.51 -16.47
CA PRO A 35 5.94 1.46 -15.42
C PRO A 35 7.02 0.89 -14.50
N GLU A 36 7.92 1.75 -14.05
CA GLU A 36 8.85 1.42 -12.96
C GLU A 36 8.17 1.47 -11.58
N VAL A 37 7.04 2.19 -11.46
CA VAL A 37 6.29 2.30 -10.21
C VAL A 37 4.79 2.20 -10.49
N VAL A 38 4.12 1.29 -9.78
CA VAL A 38 2.66 1.16 -9.76
C VAL A 38 2.16 1.45 -8.35
N ILE A 39 1.20 2.36 -8.24
CA ILE A 39 0.54 2.71 -6.98
C ILE A 39 -0.93 2.32 -7.10
N LEU A 40 -1.34 1.33 -6.32
CA LEU A 40 -2.72 0.88 -6.22
C LEU A 40 -3.29 1.39 -4.90
N ASP A 41 -3.96 2.54 -4.98
CA ASP A 41 -4.47 3.23 -3.79
C ASP A 41 -5.83 2.67 -3.33
N ASP A 42 -5.90 2.44 -2.03
CA ASP A 42 -7.00 1.87 -1.25
C ASP A 42 -7.77 0.72 -1.93
N ILE A 43 -7.14 -0.44 -2.02
CA ILE A 43 -7.76 -1.64 -2.60
C ILE A 43 -9.00 -2.13 -1.84
N SER A 44 -9.25 -1.63 -0.61
CA SER A 44 -10.47 -1.96 0.12
C SER A 44 -11.71 -1.36 -0.57
N VAL A 45 -11.54 -0.29 -1.34
CA VAL A 45 -12.60 0.27 -2.20
C VAL A 45 -13.00 -0.72 -3.29
N TRP A 46 -12.04 -1.47 -3.85
CA TRP A 46 -12.31 -2.39 -4.95
C TRP A 46 -13.20 -3.55 -4.50
N GLU A 47 -13.00 -4.04 -3.27
CA GLU A 47 -13.90 -5.04 -2.68
C GLU A 47 -15.32 -4.52 -2.51
N ARG A 48 -15.48 -3.23 -2.13
CA ARG A 48 -16.81 -2.59 -2.02
C ARG A 48 -17.46 -2.39 -3.38
N LEU A 49 -16.67 -2.30 -4.45
CA LEU A 49 -17.13 -2.27 -5.84
C LEU A 49 -17.45 -3.67 -6.40
N GLY A 50 -17.31 -4.72 -5.58
CA GLY A 50 -17.70 -6.08 -5.93
C GLY A 50 -16.55 -6.99 -6.35
N LEU A 51 -15.29 -6.54 -6.31
CA LEU A 51 -14.16 -7.40 -6.60
C LEU A 51 -13.95 -8.42 -5.47
N SER A 52 -13.75 -9.68 -5.85
CA SER A 52 -13.38 -10.72 -4.89
C SER A 52 -11.94 -10.55 -4.40
N THR A 53 -11.62 -11.05 -3.22
CA THR A 53 -10.23 -11.14 -2.73
C THR A 53 -9.29 -11.80 -3.75
N THR A 54 -9.77 -12.84 -4.44
CA THR A 54 -8.99 -13.55 -5.46
C THR A 54 -8.69 -12.68 -6.67
N SER A 55 -9.67 -11.91 -7.13
CA SER A 55 -9.52 -10.94 -8.24
C SER A 55 -8.48 -9.88 -7.91
N VAL A 56 -8.57 -9.27 -6.72
CA VAL A 56 -7.60 -8.26 -6.27
C VAL A 56 -6.20 -8.86 -6.17
N LEU A 57 -6.06 -10.04 -5.57
CA LEU A 57 -4.76 -10.74 -5.47
C LEU A 57 -4.16 -11.00 -6.86
N LYS A 58 -4.96 -11.51 -7.80
CA LYS A 58 -4.52 -11.81 -9.16
C LYS A 58 -3.96 -10.55 -9.85
N VAL A 59 -4.71 -9.44 -9.82
CA VAL A 59 -4.29 -8.16 -10.41
C VAL A 59 -2.98 -7.68 -9.79
N VAL A 60 -2.87 -7.68 -8.46
CA VAL A 60 -1.65 -7.20 -7.78
C VAL A 60 -0.44 -8.08 -8.11
N LEU A 61 -0.58 -9.40 -8.06
CA LEU A 61 0.52 -10.32 -8.36
C LEU A 61 0.97 -10.21 -9.82
N GLU A 62 0.02 -10.01 -10.73
CA GLU A 62 0.31 -9.80 -12.14
C GLU A 62 1.02 -8.46 -12.39
N ALA A 63 0.63 -7.40 -11.66
CA ALA A 63 1.32 -6.12 -11.66
C ALA A 63 2.77 -6.28 -11.14
N MET A 64 2.98 -6.99 -10.03
CA MET A 64 4.31 -7.30 -9.49
C MET A 64 5.17 -8.03 -10.54
N HIS A 65 4.61 -9.02 -11.23
CA HIS A 65 5.32 -9.75 -12.27
C HIS A 65 5.68 -8.87 -13.47
N THR A 66 4.74 -8.02 -13.91
CA THR A 66 4.93 -7.13 -15.06
C THR A 66 6.00 -6.07 -14.79
N VAL A 67 6.08 -5.57 -13.56
CA VAL A 67 7.00 -4.51 -13.16
C VAL A 67 8.43 -5.01 -12.94
N ASN A 68 8.64 -6.30 -12.61
CA ASN A 68 9.87 -7.16 -12.51
C ASN A 68 11.17 -6.59 -11.87
N LYS A 69 11.37 -5.27 -11.78
CA LYS A 69 12.48 -4.56 -11.14
C LYS A 69 12.07 -3.21 -10.56
N GLY A 70 10.80 -2.84 -10.70
CA GLY A 70 10.22 -1.63 -10.14
C GLY A 70 9.50 -1.86 -8.81
N LEU A 71 8.71 -0.88 -8.40
CA LEU A 71 7.97 -0.86 -7.14
C LEU A 71 6.46 -1.02 -7.40
N VAL A 72 5.82 -1.94 -6.68
CA VAL A 72 4.36 -1.99 -6.58
C VAL A 72 3.98 -1.62 -5.15
N TYR A 73 3.34 -0.46 -5.00
CA TYR A 73 2.79 0.00 -3.74
C TYR A 73 1.29 -0.27 -3.71
N VAL A 74 0.82 -0.89 -2.63
CA VAL A 74 -0.60 -1.18 -2.42
C VAL A 74 -1.00 -0.69 -1.04
N SER A 75 -1.98 0.21 -0.98
CA SER A 75 -2.56 0.67 0.29
C SER A 75 -3.95 0.06 0.50
N SER A 76 -4.33 -0.10 1.76
CA SER A 76 -5.68 -0.51 2.16
C SER A 76 -6.03 0.25 3.43
N SER A 77 -7.19 0.90 3.44
CA SER A 77 -7.72 1.54 4.66
C SER A 77 -8.27 0.52 5.66
N LEU A 78 -8.44 -0.74 5.26
CA LEU A 78 -8.97 -1.82 6.07
C LEU A 78 -7.99 -2.99 6.21
N ASN A 79 -7.92 -3.56 7.42
CA ASN A 79 -7.22 -4.83 7.69
C ASN A 79 -8.12 -6.04 7.36
N ASN A 80 -8.55 -6.12 6.10
CA ASN A 80 -9.42 -7.17 5.56
C ASN A 80 -8.63 -8.44 5.16
N GLN A 81 -9.34 -9.46 4.67
CA GLN A 81 -8.72 -10.71 4.22
C GLN A 81 -7.74 -10.50 3.06
N THR A 82 -8.05 -9.57 2.15
CA THR A 82 -7.21 -9.25 0.99
C THR A 82 -5.87 -8.65 1.41
N PHE A 83 -5.89 -7.65 2.30
CA PHE A 83 -4.68 -7.07 2.88
C PHE A 83 -3.82 -8.12 3.58
N LYS A 84 -4.42 -8.97 4.41
CA LYS A 84 -3.72 -10.06 5.12
C LYS A 84 -3.08 -11.06 4.18
N ARG A 85 -3.68 -11.33 3.02
CA ARG A 85 -3.11 -12.22 2.02
C ARG A 85 -2.01 -11.54 1.22
N LEU A 86 -2.20 -10.29 0.83
CA LEU A 86 -1.19 -9.52 0.09
C LEU A 86 0.10 -9.29 0.91
N SER A 87 -0.01 -9.08 2.22
CA SER A 87 1.18 -8.96 3.08
C SER A 87 2.04 -10.24 3.09
N LEU A 88 1.46 -11.41 2.80
CA LEU A 88 2.22 -12.65 2.62
C LEU A 88 3.04 -12.69 1.33
N TYR A 89 2.75 -11.82 0.36
CA TYR A 89 3.52 -11.69 -0.89
C TYR A 89 4.44 -10.46 -0.89
N ALA A 90 4.11 -9.44 -0.11
CA ALA A 90 4.90 -8.21 -0.03
C ALA A 90 6.32 -8.45 0.51
N ASP A 91 7.31 -7.76 -0.07
CA ASP A 91 8.67 -7.72 0.46
C ASP A 91 8.73 -6.89 1.74
N THR A 92 7.90 -5.84 1.81
CA THR A 92 7.75 -4.99 2.99
C THR A 92 6.27 -4.70 3.21
N SER A 93 5.80 -4.90 4.44
CA SER A 93 4.47 -4.51 4.89
C SER A 93 4.59 -3.42 5.95
N ILE A 94 3.79 -2.37 5.81
CA ILE A 94 3.73 -1.24 6.73
C ILE A 94 2.30 -1.13 7.26
N THR A 95 2.16 -1.10 8.59
CA THR A 95 0.85 -0.94 9.26
C THR A 95 0.88 0.29 10.13
N LEU A 96 -0.12 1.17 9.93
CA LEU A 96 -0.37 2.34 10.75
C LEU A 96 -1.53 2.05 11.71
N GLU A 97 -1.30 2.21 13.01
CA GLU A 97 -2.32 2.01 14.05
C GLU A 97 -2.49 3.31 14.84
N LEU A 98 -3.72 3.82 14.91
CA LEU A 98 -4.02 5.00 15.73
C LEU A 98 -3.96 4.63 17.22
N ILE A 99 -3.28 5.45 18.01
CA ILE A 99 -3.32 5.32 19.47
C ILE A 99 -4.45 6.21 19.98
N GLY A 100 -5.54 5.60 20.45
CA GLY A 100 -6.65 6.34 21.04
C GLY A 100 -6.26 7.04 22.36
N GLY A 101 -6.41 8.37 22.40
CA GLY A 101 -6.79 9.18 23.57
C GLY A 101 -6.00 9.10 24.88
N GLY A 102 -4.80 8.51 24.93
CA GLY A 102 -4.02 8.35 26.18
C GLY A 102 -2.57 8.83 26.12
N PHE A 103 -2.00 9.00 24.93
CA PHE A 103 -0.72 9.68 24.75
C PHE A 103 -1.00 11.17 24.53
N GLY A 104 -0.14 12.04 25.05
CA GLY A 104 -0.28 13.49 24.89
C GLY A 104 -0.49 13.88 23.42
N LYS A 105 -0.94 15.11 23.16
CA LYS A 105 -1.29 15.69 21.83
C LYS A 105 -0.20 15.61 20.74
N GLU A 106 0.92 14.93 21.01
CA GLU A 106 2.15 14.91 20.25
C GLU A 106 2.39 13.56 19.53
N VAL A 107 1.53 12.56 19.70
CA VAL A 107 1.64 11.27 18.99
C VAL A 107 0.32 10.90 18.34
N THR A 108 0.34 10.65 17.03
CA THR A 108 -0.84 10.21 16.26
C THR A 108 -1.04 8.70 16.35
N GLY A 109 0.03 7.92 16.28
CA GLY A 109 -0.09 6.47 16.30
C GLY A 109 1.22 5.70 16.32
N LYS A 110 1.11 4.38 16.09
CA LYS A 110 2.22 3.44 15.89
C LYS A 110 2.36 3.08 14.43
N LEU A 111 3.60 2.90 14.01
CA LEU A 111 3.99 2.44 12.69
C LEU A 111 4.76 1.12 12.89
N HIS A 112 4.23 0.04 12.34
CA HIS A 112 4.87 -1.26 12.34
C HIS A 112 5.38 -1.55 10.93
N ILE A 113 6.68 -1.77 10.78
CA ILE A 113 7.32 -2.14 9.52
C ILE A 113 7.79 -3.58 9.66
N SER A 114 7.41 -4.43 8.72
CA SER A 114 7.90 -5.79 8.62
C SER A 114 8.46 -6.00 7.22
N SER A 115 9.75 -6.26 7.14
CA SER A 115 10.44 -6.55 5.87
C SER A 115 10.87 -8.01 5.86
N LYS A 116 10.55 -8.70 4.76
CA LYS A 116 11.14 -10.00 4.45
C LYS A 116 12.56 -9.75 3.97
N SER A 117 13.54 -10.18 4.75
CA SER A 117 14.92 -10.15 4.31
C SER A 117 15.29 -11.51 3.71
N CYS A 118 16.34 -11.57 2.90
CA CYS A 118 16.93 -12.85 2.48
C CYS A 118 17.62 -13.60 3.64
N SER A 119 17.75 -12.98 4.83
CA SER A 119 18.18 -13.67 6.03
C SER A 119 16.98 -14.37 6.69
N LEU A 120 17.23 -15.42 7.47
CA LEU A 120 16.21 -16.23 8.14
C LEU A 120 15.34 -15.44 9.13
N GLU A 121 15.68 -14.18 9.43
CA GLU A 121 14.93 -13.33 10.35
C GLU A 121 14.21 -12.21 9.61
N ASN A 122 12.89 -12.15 9.82
CA ASN A 122 12.08 -10.99 9.43
C ASN A 122 12.50 -9.80 10.28
N GLN A 123 12.89 -8.70 9.65
CA GLN A 123 13.16 -7.46 10.37
C GLN A 123 11.84 -6.80 10.71
N LYS A 124 11.59 -6.62 12.01
CA LYS A 124 10.45 -5.88 12.54
C LYS A 124 10.94 -4.58 13.15
N THR A 125 10.34 -3.47 12.76
CA THR A 125 10.62 -2.15 13.33
C THR A 125 9.32 -1.54 13.81
N GLU A 126 9.31 -1.09 15.06
CA GLU A 126 8.17 -0.42 15.68
C GLU A 126 8.56 1.03 15.96
N LEU A 127 7.76 1.95 15.44
CA LEU A 127 7.96 3.39 15.57
C LEU A 127 6.67 4.04 16.08
N LEU A 128 6.81 5.19 16.72
CA LEU A 128 5.72 6.13 16.92
C LEU A 128 5.71 7.12 15.76
N TYR A 129 4.53 7.60 15.36
CA TYR A 129 4.42 8.67 14.37
C TYR A 129 3.51 9.81 14.83
N LEU A 130 3.88 11.01 14.39
CA LEU A 130 3.08 12.22 14.50
C LEU A 130 2.77 12.71 13.08
N ALA A 131 1.49 12.73 12.74
CA ALA A 131 0.98 13.34 11.52
C ALA A 131 0.61 14.80 11.82
N GLY A 132 1.32 15.73 11.18
CA GLY A 132 0.93 17.13 11.11
C GLY A 132 0.37 17.47 9.72
N ASP A 133 -0.07 18.71 9.54
CA ASP A 133 -0.77 19.16 8.32
C ASP A 133 0.00 18.94 7.01
N ARG A 134 1.34 18.90 7.06
CA ARG A 134 2.23 18.81 5.88
C ARG A 134 3.35 17.79 6.01
N SER A 135 3.43 17.07 7.11
CA SER A 135 4.56 16.17 7.38
C SER A 135 4.15 15.06 8.33
N ILE A 136 4.74 13.88 8.11
CA ILE A 136 4.68 12.77 9.05
C ILE A 136 6.10 12.59 9.61
N LYS A 137 6.23 12.58 10.93
CA LYS A 137 7.50 12.29 11.63
C LYS A 137 7.38 10.94 12.32
N CYS A 138 8.41 10.11 12.18
CA CYS A 138 8.51 8.81 12.84
C CYS A 138 9.71 8.80 13.81
N PHE A 139 9.56 8.20 14.99
CA PHE A 139 10.59 8.15 16.02
C PHE A 139 10.50 6.86 16.83
N TYR A 140 11.62 6.41 17.42
CA TYR A 140 11.63 5.23 18.27
C TYR A 140 10.94 5.52 19.61
N PRO A 141 10.15 4.56 20.13
CA PRO A 141 9.62 4.66 21.49
C PRO A 141 10.80 4.79 22.49
N GLY A 142 10.88 5.90 23.22
CA GLY A 142 11.95 6.15 24.20
C GLY A 142 12.91 7.29 23.87
N ASP A 143 12.98 7.75 22.61
CA ASP A 143 13.79 8.92 22.22
C ASP A 143 13.13 10.27 22.59
N ALA A 144 11.95 10.24 23.22
CA ALA A 144 11.26 11.45 23.73
C ALA A 144 11.90 12.03 25.01
N SER A 145 12.96 11.43 25.53
CA SER A 145 13.77 11.99 26.62
C SER A 145 15.14 12.40 26.09
N LEU A 146 15.23 13.59 25.49
CA LEU A 146 16.40 14.49 25.40
C LEU A 146 16.18 15.53 24.28
N ALA A 147 15.30 16.51 24.53
CA ALA A 147 15.32 17.82 23.88
C ALA A 147 14.77 18.87 24.85
#